data_AF-A0A7X1TU30-F1
#
_entry.id   AF-A0A7X1TU30-F1
#
_cell.length_a   1.000
_cell.length_b   1.000
_cell.length_c   1.000
_cell.angle_alpha   90.00
_cell.angle_beta   90.00
_cell.angle_gamma   90.00
#
_symmetry.space_group_name_H-M   'P 1'
#
loop_
_entity.id
_entity.type
_entity.pdbx_description
1 polymer ?
#
loop_
_entity_poly.entity_id
_entity_poly.type
_entity_poly.pdbx_seq_one_letter_code
_entity_poly.pdbx_strand_id
1 'polypeptide(L)' 'MKKFTRLSFAELAHTYGWTITYADGYADGEAYRARRQQPPAYLLWGFDEYAQGFQAGFYDQPARMPPNPESSAAL' A
#
# COMPACT_ATOMS: atom_id res chain seq x y z
N MET A 1 16.24 -12.55 18.54
CA MET A 1 14.86 -12.11 18.24
C MET A 1 14.94 -11.04 17.16
N LYS A 2 14.62 -11.35 15.90
CA LYS A 2 14.53 -10.31 14.85
C LYS A 2 13.24 -9.54 15.10
N LYS A 3 13.35 -8.36 15.71
CA LYS A 3 12.25 -7.40 15.75
C LYS A 3 12.05 -7.00 14.29
N PHE A 4 11.00 -7.51 13.65
CA PHE A 4 10.49 -6.91 12.43
C PHE A 4 10.01 -5.54 12.84
N THR A 5 10.90 -4.56 12.80
CA THR A 5 10.53 -3.16 12.87
C THR A 5 9.63 -2.97 11.66
N ARG A 6 8.31 -2.91 11.91
CA ARG A 6 7.33 -2.49 10.90
C ARG A 6 7.93 -1.22 10.30
N LEU A 7 8.34 -1.28 9.03
CA LEU A 7 8.81 -0.09 8.35
C LEU A 7 7.70 0.95 8.51
N SER A 8 8.06 2.12 9.02
CA SER A 8 7.16 3.26 8.98
C SER A 8 6.76 3.49 7.52
N PHE A 9 5.56 4.03 7.27
CA PHE A 9 5.11 4.31 5.89
C PHE A 9 6.12 5.19 5.13
N ALA A 10 6.89 6.04 5.83
CA ALA A 10 7.98 6.83 5.25
C ALA A 10 9.14 5.95 4.74
N GLU A 11 9.52 4.91 5.49
CA GLU A 11 10.56 3.97 5.05
C GLU A 11 10.07 3.09 3.89
N LEU A 12 8.79 2.68 3.90
CA LEU A 12 8.16 1.99 2.77
C LEU A 12 8.18 2.85 1.51
N ALA A 13 7.77 4.12 1.62
CA ALA A 13 7.80 5.07 0.52
C ALA A 13 9.21 5.21 -0.07
N HIS A 14 10.22 5.42 0.79
CA HIS A 14 11.61 5.54 0.34
C HIS A 14 12.14 4.24 -0.30
N THR A 15 11.85 3.08 0.30
CA THR A 15 12.38 1.78 -0.15
C THR A 15 11.81 1.34 -1.49
N TYR A 16 10.52 1.57 -1.68
CA TYR A 16 9.78 1.08 -2.86
C TYR A 16 9.51 2.18 -3.90
N GLY A 17 9.92 3.42 -3.64
CA GLY A 17 9.61 4.56 -4.51
C GLY A 17 8.12 4.89 -4.54
N TRP A 18 7.38 4.53 -3.49
CA TRP A 18 5.96 4.89 -3.38
C TRP A 18 5.80 6.32 -2.90
N THR A 19 4.65 6.90 -3.18
CA THR A 19 4.23 8.10 -2.47
C THR A 19 3.95 7.78 -1.00
N ILE A 20 4.04 8.81 -0.15
CA ILE A 20 3.71 8.70 1.26
C ILE A 20 2.26 8.23 1.45
N THR A 21 1.33 8.74 0.64
CA THR A 21 -0.09 8.38 0.66
C THR A 21 -0.32 6.89 0.39
N TYR A 22 0.33 6.35 -0.64
CA TYR A 22 0.23 4.94 -0.97
C TYR A 22 0.85 4.05 0.12
N ALA A 23 2.02 4.44 0.63
CA ALA A 23 2.71 3.70 1.67
C ALA A 23 1.95 3.67 3.00
N ASP A 24 1.27 4.77 3.33
CA ASP A 24 0.39 4.85 4.51
C ASP A 24 -0.81 3.93 4.35
N GLY A 25 -1.49 3.99 3.21
CA GLY A 25 -2.55 3.05 2.86
C GLY A 25 -2.09 1.61 2.98
N TYR A 26 -0.94 1.26 2.40
CA TYR A 26 -0.37 -0.09 2.46
C TYR A 26 -0.15 -0.58 3.90
N ALA A 27 0.44 0.26 4.76
CA ALA A 27 0.68 -0.08 6.16
C ALA A 27 -0.63 -0.34 6.92
N ASP A 28 -1.67 0.45 6.64
CA ASP A 28 -3.00 0.27 7.23
C ASP A 28 -3.71 -0.98 6.70
N GLY A 29 -3.60 -1.27 5.40
CA GLY A 29 -4.11 -2.51 4.80
C GLY A 29 -3.49 -3.75 5.43
N GLU A 30 -2.17 -3.76 5.61
CA GLU A 30 -1.44 -4.81 6.33
C GLU A 30 -1.94 -4.94 7.78
N ALA A 31 -2.21 -3.83 8.46
CA ALA A 31 -2.74 -3.85 9.82
C ALA A 31 -4.14 -4.45 9.90
N TYR A 32 -5.03 -4.11 8.96
CA TYR A 32 -6.36 -4.68 8.86
C TYR A 32 -6.31 -6.19 8.60
N ARG A 33 -5.48 -6.62 7.66
CA ARG A 33 -5.25 -8.03 7.33
C ARG A 33 -4.75 -8.81 8.55
N ALA A 34 -3.71 -8.31 9.21
CA ALA A 34 -3.12 -8.93 10.40
C ALA A 34 -4.13 -9.07 11.55
N ARG A 35 -5.05 -8.11 11.69
CA ARG A 35 -6.10 -8.12 12.71
C ARG A 35 -7.37 -8.86 12.27
N ARG A 36 -7.42 -9.39 11.05
CA ARG A 36 -8.62 -10.00 10.42
C ARG A 36 -9.84 -9.08 10.49
N GLN A 37 -9.62 -7.77 10.35
CA GLN A 37 -10.69 -6.77 10.34
C GLN A 37 -11.28 -6.65 8.96
N GLN A 38 -12.59 -6.41 8.90
CA GLN A 38 -13.29 -6.15 7.65
C GLN A 38 -13.10 -4.68 7.24
N PRO A 39 -12.49 -4.39 6.08
CA PRO A 39 -12.30 -3.01 5.65
C PRO A 39 -13.62 -2.33 5.29
N PRO A 40 -13.72 -1.01 5.48
CA PRO A 40 -14.78 -0.20 4.88
C PRO A 40 -14.85 -0.37 3.36
N ALA A 41 -16.07 -0.39 2.80
CA ALA A 41 -16.28 -0.60 1.36
C ALA A 41 -15.57 0.45 0.49
N TYR A 42 -15.49 1.70 0.95
CA TYR A 42 -14.81 2.76 0.19
C TYR A 42 -13.30 2.52 0.05
N LEU A 43 -12.66 1.78 0.96
CA LEU A 43 -11.26 1.39 0.81
C LEU A 43 -11.08 0.21 -0.13
N LEU A 44 -12.09 -0.65 -0.28
CA LEU A 44 -12.05 -1.79 -1.20
C LEU A 44 -12.36 -1.41 -2.66
N TRP A 45 -13.10 -0.33 -2.87
CA TRP A 45 -13.51 0.14 -4.21
C TRP A 45 -12.97 1.53 -4.55
N GLY A 46 -12.24 2.15 -3.64
CA GLY A 46 -11.63 3.47 -3.86
C GLY A 46 -10.54 3.40 -4.92
N PHE A 47 -10.48 4.45 -5.72
CA PHE A 47 -9.45 4.64 -6.75
C PHE A 47 -8.41 5.69 -6.35
N ASP A 48 -8.58 6.35 -5.21
CA ASP A 48 -7.56 7.25 -4.69
C ASP A 48 -6.31 6.47 -4.28
N GLU A 49 -5.19 7.18 -4.23
CA GLU A 49 -3.87 6.60 -4.00
C GLU A 49 -3.75 5.88 -2.64
N TYR A 50 -4.46 6.37 -1.62
CA TYR A 50 -4.50 5.71 -0.32
C TYR A 50 -5.26 4.39 -0.40
N ALA A 51 -6.44 4.37 -1.02
CA ALA A 51 -7.25 3.16 -1.19
C ALA A 51 -6.51 2.09 -2.01
N GLN A 52 -5.76 2.49 -3.06
CA GLN A 52 -4.92 1.58 -3.83
C GLN A 52 -3.81 0.96 -2.97
N GLY A 53 -3.12 1.77 -2.16
CA GLY A 53 -2.12 1.29 -1.20
C GLY A 53 -2.74 0.33 -0.18
N PHE A 54 -3.88 0.70 0.39
CA PHE A 54 -4.63 -0.11 1.34
C PHE A 54 -5.00 -1.47 0.79
N GLN A 55 -5.54 -1.53 -0.43
CA GLN A 55 -5.88 -2.80 -1.08
C GLN A 55 -4.64 -3.67 -1.26
N ALA A 56 -3.51 -3.10 -1.70
CA ALA A 56 -2.27 -3.83 -1.89
C ALA A 56 -1.78 -4.48 -0.59
N GLY A 57 -1.78 -3.74 0.53
CA GLY A 57 -1.39 -4.27 1.84
C GLY A 57 -2.41 -5.25 2.43
N PHE A 58 -3.71 -5.01 2.22
CA PHE A 58 -4.77 -5.86 2.75
C PHE A 58 -4.85 -7.23 2.06
N TYR A 59 -4.64 -7.28 0.76
CA TYR A 59 -4.69 -8.52 -0.02
C TYR A 59 -3.34 -9.25 -0.13
N ASP A 60 -2.28 -8.73 0.50
CA ASP A 60 -0.92 -9.28 0.41
C ASP A 60 -0.46 -9.42 -1.07
N GLN A 61 -0.87 -8.48 -1.91
CA GLN A 61 -0.39 -8.45 -3.29
C GLN A 61 1.02 -7.86 -3.26
N PRO A 62 2.04 -8.58 -3.77
CA PRO A 62 3.39 -8.04 -3.86
C PRO A 62 3.32 -6.82 -4.76
N ALA A 63 3.40 -5.65 -4.11
CA ALA A 63 3.48 -4.31 -4.68
C ALA A 63 3.30 -4.30 -6.19
N ARG A 64 2.04 -4.30 -6.65
CA ARG A 64 1.77 -3.86 -8.02
C ARG A 64 2.20 -2.40 -7.99
N MET A 65 3.42 -2.13 -8.45
CA MET A 65 3.93 -0.77 -8.63
C MET A 65 2.77 0.09 -9.09
N PRO A 66 2.43 1.20 -8.40
CA PRO A 66 1.58 2.19 -9.07
C PRO A 66 2.28 2.45 -10.40
N PRO A 67 1.57 2.31 -11.55
CA PRO A 67 2.21 2.49 -12.83
C PRO A 67 2.89 3.85 -12.77
N ASN A 68 4.21 3.85 -12.94
CA ASN A 68 4.94 5.09 -13.09
C ASN A 68 4.17 5.88 -14.16
N PRO A 69 3.64 7.09 -13.87
CA PRO A 69 2.90 7.85 -14.87
C PRO A 69 3.74 8.10 -16.13
N GLU A 70 5.07 7.96 -16.05
CA GLU A 70 5.98 8.02 -17.19
C GLU A 70 6.14 6.71 -17.98
N SER A 71 5.79 5.54 -17.42
CA SER A 71 5.89 4.25 -18.14
C SER A 71 4.71 3.96 -19.07
N SER A 72 3.63 4.76 -19.03
CA SER A 72 2.52 4.64 -19.99
C SER A 72 2.74 5.42 -21.28
N ALA A 73 3.83 6.19 -21.41
CA ALA A 73 4.10 7.03 -22.58
C ALA A 73 4.91 6.36 -23.71
N ALA A 74 5.17 5.04 -23.63
CA ALA A 74 5.87 4.29 -24.67
C ALA A 74 4.91 3.32 -25.39
N LEU A 75 4.12 3.84 -26.32
CA LEU A 75 3.52 3.10 -27.43
C LEU A 75 3.84 3.81 -28.75
#